data_AF-A0A821GR58-F1
#
_entry.id   AF-A0A821GR58-F1
#
_cell.length_a   1.000
_cell.length_b   1.000
_cell.length_c   1.000
_cell.angle_alpha   90.00
_cell.angle_beta   90.00
_cell.angle_gamma   90.00
#
_symmetry.space_group_name_H-M   'P 1'
#
loop_
_entity.id
_entity.type
_entity.pdbx_description
1 polymer ?
#
loop_
_entity_poly.entity_id
_entity_poly.type
_entity_poly.pdbx_seq_one_letter_code
_entity_poly.pdbx_strand_id
1 'polypeptide(L)'
;MGQDIISIRTAHRWFNRFNNGNFELDDSTRSGRQVEVDLDQLKQLIEDDPRLTTRCLAEKLECSHTTVETYLNELGKTWKYGVWIPHELSAHRLQYRLDVCMDLLTSHRNYEWLRNLISGDDKWVLYINYTHKRQWLSVGQTGTVTQKNDFHPEKVMLSIWWGVKGIIYWELLPD
;
A
#
# COMPACT_ATOMS: atom_id res chain seq x y z
N MET A 1 -57.30 -4.13 14.95
CA MET A 1 -56.01 -4.17 15.67
C MET A 1 -54.99 -3.38 14.84
N GLY A 2 -54.16 -2.56 15.48
CA GLY A 2 -53.23 -1.65 14.79
C GLY A 2 -52.20 -2.40 13.93
N GLN A 3 -51.81 -1.79 12.82
CA GLN A 3 -51.07 -2.39 11.71
C GLN A 3 -49.60 -2.75 12.01
N ASP A 4 -49.17 -2.65 13.26
CA ASP A 4 -47.77 -2.77 13.68
C ASP A 4 -47.58 -3.61 14.97
N ILE A 5 -48.51 -4.53 15.24
CA ILE A 5 -48.47 -5.37 16.45
C ILE A 5 -47.74 -6.68 16.15
N ILE A 6 -46.78 -7.04 17.01
CA ILE A 6 -46.07 -8.32 16.93
C ILE A 6 -47.03 -9.51 17.00
N SER A 7 -46.75 -10.58 16.26
CA SER A 7 -47.60 -11.77 16.30
C SER A 7 -47.58 -12.42 17.70
N ILE A 8 -48.69 -13.06 18.10
CA ILE A 8 -48.79 -13.83 19.35
C ILE A 8 -47.65 -14.87 19.45
N ARG A 9 -47.29 -15.49 18.31
CA ARG A 9 -46.19 -16.46 18.22
C ARG A 9 -44.83 -15.83 18.55
N THR A 10 -44.60 -14.60 18.10
CA THR A 10 -43.39 -13.83 18.41
C THR A 10 -43.35 -13.47 19.90
N ALA A 11 -44.47 -13.03 20.48
CA ALA A 11 -44.57 -12.73 21.90
C ALA A 11 -44.28 -13.95 22.79
N HIS A 12 -44.85 -15.11 22.46
CA HIS A 12 -44.58 -16.37 23.19
C HIS A 12 -43.11 -16.80 23.09
N ARG A 13 -42.48 -16.63 21.91
CA ARG A 13 -41.05 -16.94 21.72
C ARG A 13 -40.16 -16.05 22.59
N TRP A 14 -40.44 -14.75 22.66
CA TRP A 14 -39.71 -13.82 23.54
C TRP A 14 -39.94 -14.11 25.02
N PHE A 15 -41.17 -14.38 25.43
CA PHE A 15 -41.49 -14.75 26.81
C PHE A 15 -40.71 -16.00 27.26
N ASN A 16 -40.65 -17.03 26.43
CA ASN A 16 -39.85 -18.23 26.73
C ASN A 16 -38.34 -17.93 26.77
N ARG A 17 -37.83 -17.04 25.92
CA ARG A 17 -36.42 -16.62 25.92
C ARG A 17 -36.06 -15.93 27.25
N PHE A 18 -36.92 -15.03 27.72
CA PHE A 18 -36.75 -14.35 29.00
C PHE A 18 -36.91 -15.28 30.20
N ASN A 19 -37.86 -16.22 30.16
CA ASN A 19 -38.05 -17.20 31.24
C ASN A 19 -36.85 -18.16 31.38
N ASN A 20 -36.09 -18.36 30.29
CA ASN A 20 -34.85 -19.12 30.28
C ASN A 20 -33.60 -18.26 30.62
N GLY A 21 -33.80 -17.04 31.11
CA GLY A 21 -32.72 -16.15 31.57
C GLY A 21 -31.93 -15.44 30.45
N ASN A 22 -32.36 -15.54 29.19
CA ASN A 22 -31.75 -14.82 28.08
C ASN A 22 -32.50 -13.50 27.83
N PHE A 23 -31.92 -12.40 28.29
CA PHE A 23 -32.43 -11.03 28.14
C PHE A 23 -31.78 -10.25 26.99
N GLU A 24 -31.01 -10.92 26.13
CA GLU A 24 -30.43 -10.27 24.95
C GLU A 24 -31.55 -9.91 23.96
N LEU A 25 -31.70 -8.61 23.72
CA LEU A 25 -32.67 -8.07 22.79
C LEU A 25 -32.18 -8.08 21.34
N ASP A 26 -30.88 -8.24 21.15
CA ASP A 26 -30.29 -8.35 19.82
C ASP A 26 -30.60 -9.70 19.17
N ASP A 27 -30.69 -9.66 17.84
CA ASP A 27 -30.77 -10.88 17.04
C ASP A 27 -29.48 -11.69 17.26
N SER A 28 -29.65 -12.96 17.60
CA SER A 28 -28.55 -13.92 17.61
C SER A 28 -27.85 -13.92 16.25
N THR A 29 -26.54 -14.17 16.23
CA THR A 29 -25.75 -14.32 15.01
C THR A 29 -26.48 -15.22 14.03
N ARG A 30 -26.98 -14.63 12.94
CA ARG A 30 -27.66 -15.38 11.90
C ARG A 30 -26.63 -16.28 11.23
N SER A 31 -26.97 -17.56 11.05
CA SER A 31 -26.22 -18.45 10.18
C SER A 31 -26.31 -17.89 8.75
N GLY A 32 -25.32 -17.08 8.37
CA GLY A 32 -25.14 -16.62 7.01
C GLY A 32 -24.74 -17.78 6.10
N ARG A 33 -24.85 -17.59 4.78
CA ARG A 33 -24.30 -18.54 3.81
C ARG A 33 -22.77 -18.48 3.90
N GLN A 34 -22.14 -19.47 4.53
CA GLN A 34 -20.71 -19.66 4.41
C GLN A 34 -20.44 -20.03 2.95
N VAL A 35 -19.71 -19.18 2.23
CA VAL A 35 -19.12 -19.61 0.96
C VAL A 35 -17.93 -20.47 1.35
N GLU A 36 -17.94 -21.73 0.92
CA GLU A 36 -16.91 -22.71 1.21
C GLU A 36 -15.68 -22.41 0.33
N VAL A 37 -15.06 -21.24 0.52
CA VAL A 37 -13.75 -20.94 -0.06
C VAL A 37 -12.72 -21.45 0.92
N ASP A 38 -11.82 -22.30 0.42
CA ASP A 38 -10.64 -22.73 1.15
C ASP A 38 -9.72 -21.52 1.41
N LEU A 39 -9.77 -21.01 2.64
CA LEU A 39 -8.97 -19.86 3.06
C LEU A 39 -7.49 -20.19 3.13
N ASP A 40 -7.13 -21.45 3.35
CA ASP A 40 -5.73 -21.86 3.41
C ASP A 40 -5.15 -21.94 2.00
N GLN A 41 -5.94 -22.39 1.02
CA GLN A 41 -5.60 -22.28 -0.39
C GLN A 41 -5.44 -20.83 -0.84
N LEU A 42 -6.33 -19.92 -0.41
CA LEU A 42 -6.21 -18.48 -0.71
C LEU A 42 -4.91 -17.90 -0.12
N LYS A 43 -4.57 -18.23 1.13
CA LYS A 43 -3.31 -17.77 1.76
C LYS A 43 -2.09 -18.27 0.99
N GLN A 44 -2.07 -19.55 0.63
CA GLN A 44 -0.96 -20.15 -0.10
C GLN A 44 -0.75 -19.47 -1.46
N LEU A 45 -1.82 -19.22 -2.21
CA LEU A 45 -1.74 -18.50 -3.49
C LEU A 45 -1.15 -17.09 -3.36
N ILE A 46 -1.45 -16.39 -2.27
CA ILE A 46 -0.92 -15.04 -2.00
C ILE A 46 0.54 -15.09 -1.57
N GLU A 47 0.95 -16.10 -0.80
CA GLU A 47 2.34 -16.29 -0.39
C GLU A 47 3.24 -16.65 -1.57
N ASP A 48 2.74 -17.48 -2.49
CA ASP A 48 3.43 -17.87 -3.71
C ASP A 48 3.57 -16.69 -4.70
N ASP A 49 2.49 -15.94 -4.95
CA ASP A 49 2.52 -14.73 -5.75
C ASP A 49 1.57 -13.64 -5.22
N PRO A 50 2.10 -12.62 -4.50
CA PRO A 50 1.28 -11.55 -3.95
C PRO A 50 0.74 -10.57 -5.00
N ARG A 51 1.07 -10.75 -6.29
CA ARG A 51 0.66 -9.86 -7.39
C ARG A 51 -0.59 -10.35 -8.11
N LEU A 52 -1.13 -11.52 -7.75
CA LEU A 52 -2.33 -12.07 -8.37
C LEU A 52 -3.52 -11.12 -8.20
N THR A 53 -4.27 -10.95 -9.28
CA THR A 53 -5.50 -10.13 -9.26
C THR A 53 -6.63 -10.91 -8.59
N THR A 54 -7.62 -10.20 -8.04
CA THR A 54 -8.83 -10.82 -7.45
C THR A 54 -9.58 -11.72 -8.43
N ARG A 55 -9.55 -11.42 -9.73
CA ARG A 55 -10.13 -12.27 -10.78
C ARG A 55 -9.35 -13.57 -10.98
N CYS A 56 -8.02 -13.50 -11.03
CA CYS A 56 -7.19 -14.70 -11.16
C CYS A 56 -7.33 -15.62 -9.93
N LEU A 57 -7.39 -15.04 -8.74
CA LEU A 57 -7.67 -15.79 -7.51
C LEU A 57 -9.06 -16.42 -7.54
N ALA A 58 -10.06 -15.70 -8.04
CA ALA A 58 -11.44 -16.20 -8.15
C ALA A 58 -11.56 -17.38 -9.11
N GLU A 59 -10.85 -17.35 -10.25
CA GLU A 59 -10.76 -18.47 -11.19
C GLU A 59 -10.11 -19.70 -10.55
N LYS A 60 -9.00 -19.52 -9.81
CA LYS A 60 -8.30 -20.62 -9.12
C LYS A 60 -9.08 -21.23 -7.97
N LEU A 61 -9.91 -20.42 -7.29
CA LEU A 61 -10.72 -20.82 -6.14
C LEU A 61 -12.17 -21.14 -6.53
N GLU A 62 -12.48 -21.17 -7.83
CA GLU A 62 -13.81 -21.42 -8.40
C GLU A 62 -14.93 -20.60 -7.72
N CYS A 63 -14.64 -19.35 -7.38
CA CYS A 63 -15.57 -18.48 -6.67
C CYS A 63 -15.72 -17.11 -7.35
N SER A 64 -16.52 -16.22 -6.76
CA SER A 64 -16.70 -14.86 -7.30
C SER A 64 -15.55 -13.93 -6.88
N HIS A 65 -15.15 -12.98 -7.73
CA HIS A 65 -14.11 -12.00 -7.37
C HIS A 65 -14.48 -11.16 -6.13
N THR A 66 -15.78 -10.88 -5.93
CA THR A 66 -16.29 -10.21 -4.74
C THR A 66 -16.08 -11.05 -3.48
N THR A 67 -16.21 -12.37 -3.57
CA THR A 67 -15.93 -13.30 -2.47
C THR A 67 -14.45 -13.24 -2.09
N VAL A 68 -13.56 -13.28 -3.08
CA VAL A 68 -12.11 -13.15 -2.85
C VAL A 68 -11.77 -11.81 -2.19
N GLU A 69 -12.36 -10.71 -2.66
CA GLU A 69 -12.13 -9.38 -2.08
C GLU A 69 -12.56 -9.30 -0.60
N THR A 70 -13.72 -9.87 -0.26
CA THR A 70 -14.18 -9.95 1.14
C THR A 70 -13.18 -10.73 1.99
N TYR A 71 -12.73 -11.91 1.53
CA TYR A 71 -11.78 -12.72 2.30
C TYR A 71 -10.39 -12.09 2.41
N LEU A 72 -9.91 -11.42 1.37
CA LEU A 72 -8.67 -10.64 1.44
C LEU A 72 -8.74 -9.56 2.51
N ASN A 73 -9.88 -8.86 2.60
CA ASN A 73 -10.11 -7.85 3.64
C ASN A 73 -10.18 -8.48 5.04
N GLU A 74 -10.85 -9.63 5.20
CA GLU A 74 -10.90 -10.37 6.47
C GLU A 74 -9.51 -10.87 6.90
N LEU A 75 -8.64 -11.24 5.96
CA LEU A 75 -7.23 -11.59 6.19
C LEU A 75 -6.33 -10.36 6.43
N GLY A 76 -6.88 -9.15 6.41
CA GLY A 76 -6.11 -7.91 6.57
C GLY A 76 -5.18 -7.59 5.39
N LYS A 77 -5.41 -8.21 4.23
CA LYS A 77 -4.63 -7.95 3.01
C LYS A 77 -5.12 -6.65 2.37
N THR A 78 -4.17 -5.84 1.92
CA THR A 78 -4.45 -4.58 1.22
C THR A 78 -3.59 -4.50 -0.04
N TRP A 79 -4.17 -3.99 -1.12
CA TRP A 79 -3.44 -3.81 -2.36
C TRP A 79 -2.46 -2.64 -2.25
N LYS A 80 -1.19 -2.89 -2.54
CA LYS A 80 -0.12 -1.88 -2.52
C LYS A 80 0.73 -2.02 -3.78
N TYR A 81 1.24 -0.90 -4.29
CA TYR A 81 2.23 -0.94 -5.35
C TYR A 81 3.54 -1.52 -4.85
N GLY A 82 4.24 -2.25 -5.72
CA GLY A 82 5.61 -2.67 -5.47
C GLY A 82 6.53 -1.46 -5.30
N VAL A 83 7.59 -1.64 -4.52
CA VAL A 83 8.61 -0.61 -4.31
C VAL A 83 9.62 -0.69 -5.45
N TRP A 84 9.89 0.43 -6.11
CA TRP A 84 11.01 0.54 -7.03
C TRP A 84 12.32 0.53 -6.25
N ILE A 85 13.19 -0.43 -6.56
CA ILE A 85 14.57 -0.43 -6.08
C ILE A 85 15.48 0.20 -7.15
N PRO A 86 16.53 0.93 -6.78
CA PRO A 86 17.42 1.55 -7.77
C PRO A 86 18.07 0.54 -8.71
N HIS A 87 18.60 -0.55 -8.13
CA HIS A 87 19.29 -1.60 -8.87
C HIS A 87 19.17 -2.95 -8.16
N GLU A 88 19.20 -4.03 -8.93
CA GLU A 88 19.45 -5.37 -8.41
C GLU A 88 20.93 -5.51 -8.05
N LEU A 89 21.22 -5.88 -6.81
CA LEU A 89 22.58 -6.00 -6.29
C LEU A 89 23.02 -7.46 -6.32
N SER A 90 24.25 -7.72 -6.77
CA SER A 90 24.87 -9.04 -6.62
C SER A 90 25.20 -9.33 -5.15
N ALA A 91 25.32 -10.61 -4.80
CA ALA A 91 25.70 -11.04 -3.45
C ALA A 91 26.97 -10.36 -2.94
N HIS A 92 27.99 -10.19 -3.81
CA HIS A 92 29.21 -9.46 -3.46
C HIS A 92 28.95 -7.98 -3.15
N ARG A 93 28.14 -7.28 -3.95
CA ARG A 93 27.80 -5.86 -3.70
C ARG A 93 26.98 -5.70 -2.43
N LEU A 94 26.13 -6.67 -2.10
CA LEU A 94 25.39 -6.70 -0.83
C LEU A 94 26.35 -6.84 0.35
N GLN A 95 27.26 -7.81 0.30
CA GLN A 95 28.23 -8.04 1.36
C GLN A 95 29.13 -6.81 1.56
N TYR A 96 29.67 -6.26 0.47
CA TYR A 96 30.50 -5.05 0.53
C TYR A 96 29.78 -3.87 1.20
N ARG A 97 28.49 -3.66 0.88
CA ARG A 97 27.68 -2.62 1.52
C ARG A 97 27.47 -2.89 3.01
N LEU A 98 27.24 -4.15 3.40
CA LEU A 98 27.11 -4.52 4.81
C LEU A 98 28.42 -4.24 5.57
N ASP A 99 29.56 -4.64 5.02
CA ASP A 99 30.86 -4.45 5.65
C ASP A 99 31.16 -2.96 5.85
N VAL A 100 30.98 -2.13 4.81
CA VAL A 100 31.16 -0.67 4.91
C VAL A 100 30.21 -0.05 5.94
N CYS A 101 28.94 -0.46 5.97
CA CYS A 101 27.99 0.04 6.97
C CYS A 101 28.38 -0.37 8.39
N MET A 102 28.84 -1.61 8.59
CA MET A 102 29.30 -2.10 9.90
C MET A 102 30.57 -1.37 10.34
N ASP A 103 31.52 -1.16 9.43
CA ASP A 103 32.73 -0.40 9.71
C ASP A 103 32.39 1.04 10.10
N LEU A 104 31.52 1.73 9.37
CA LEU A 104 31.09 3.08 9.71
C LEU A 104 30.40 3.16 11.08
N LEU A 105 29.57 2.17 11.40
CA LEU A 105 28.83 2.08 12.65
C LEU A 105 29.75 1.79 13.85
N THR A 106 30.77 0.95 13.66
CA THR A 106 31.67 0.50 14.74
C THR A 106 32.89 1.41 14.92
N SER A 107 33.36 2.05 13.86
CA SER A 107 34.55 2.94 13.89
C SER A 107 34.32 4.20 14.72
N HIS A 108 33.07 4.59 14.96
CA HIS A 108 32.73 5.81 15.68
C HIS A 108 31.90 5.51 16.92
N ARG A 109 32.43 5.83 18.11
CA ARG A 109 31.76 5.57 19.40
C ARG A 109 30.49 6.38 19.62
N ASN A 110 30.30 7.47 18.87
CA ASN A 110 29.13 8.34 18.91
C ASN A 110 28.90 8.98 17.53
N TYR A 111 27.86 9.79 17.40
CA TYR A 111 27.49 10.46 16.14
C TYR A 111 28.09 11.86 15.96
N GLU A 112 29.02 12.29 16.82
CA GLU A 112 29.59 13.65 16.76
C GLU A 112 30.39 13.89 15.47
N TRP A 113 31.00 12.84 14.91
CA TRP A 113 31.73 12.91 13.63
C TRP A 113 30.85 13.36 12.46
N LEU A 114 29.54 13.07 12.50
CA LEU A 114 28.60 13.52 11.48
C LEU A 114 28.55 15.05 11.37
N ARG A 115 28.89 15.78 12.45
CA ARG A 115 28.95 17.25 12.42
C ARG A 115 29.99 17.81 11.45
N ASN A 116 31.00 17.00 11.12
CA ASN A 116 32.07 17.37 10.20
C ASN A 116 31.92 16.70 8.83
N LEU A 117 30.90 15.84 8.65
CA LEU A 117 30.64 15.18 7.37
C LEU A 117 30.10 16.20 6.37
N ILE A 118 30.78 16.31 5.24
CA ILE A 118 30.33 17.03 4.06
C ILE A 118 30.04 15.98 2.99
N SER A 119 28.86 16.06 2.38
CA SER A 119 28.46 15.21 1.27
C SER A 119 28.12 16.08 0.05
N GLY A 120 28.14 15.49 -1.13
CA GLY A 120 27.70 16.14 -2.36
C GLY A 120 27.17 15.12 -3.35
N ASP A 121 26.32 15.58 -4.25
CA ASP A 121 25.69 14.79 -5.30
C ASP A 121 25.31 15.69 -6.48
N ASP A 122 25.10 15.08 -7.64
CA ASP A 122 24.72 15.74 -8.87
C ASP A 122 23.31 15.33 -9.28
N LYS A 123 22.47 16.30 -9.64
CA LYS A 123 21.09 16.06 -10.05
C LYS A 123 20.73 16.82 -11.31
N TRP A 124 20.22 16.10 -12.31
CA TRP A 124 19.54 16.71 -13.44
C TRP A 124 18.22 17.35 -13.00
N VAL A 125 18.07 18.64 -13.25
CA VAL A 125 16.87 19.44 -12.98
C VAL A 125 16.26 19.86 -14.32
N LEU A 126 15.01 19.42 -14.56
CA LEU A 126 14.27 19.81 -15.76
C LEU A 126 13.75 21.24 -15.61
N TYR A 127 13.81 22.05 -16.68
CA TYR A 127 13.20 23.38 -16.70
C TYR A 127 11.68 23.31 -16.54
N ILE A 128 11.05 22.34 -17.22
CA ILE A 128 9.61 22.10 -17.13
C ILE A 128 9.37 20.67 -16.66
N ASN A 129 8.87 20.54 -15.44
CA ASN A 129 8.49 19.27 -14.83
C ASN A 129 6.97 19.06 -14.94
N TYR A 130 6.49 18.51 -16.06
CA TYR A 130 5.09 18.16 -16.19
C TYR A 130 4.74 16.98 -15.28
N THR A 131 3.76 17.19 -14.42
CA THR A 131 3.18 16.13 -13.59
C THR A 131 1.76 15.88 -14.07
N HIS A 132 1.41 14.61 -14.27
CA HIS A 132 0.02 14.24 -14.53
C HIS A 132 -0.79 14.53 -13.27
N LYS A 133 -1.63 15.57 -13.33
CA LYS A 133 -2.53 15.93 -12.24
C LYS A 133 -3.85 15.19 -12.40
N ARG A 134 -4.39 14.70 -11.28
CA ARG A 134 -5.74 14.14 -11.24
C ARG A 134 -6.75 15.23 -11.57
N GLN A 135 -7.79 14.85 -12.32
CA GLN A 135 -8.84 15.75 -12.76
C GLN A 135 -10.19 15.22 -12.25
N TRP A 136 -11.05 16.12 -11.78
CA TRP A 136 -12.42 15.80 -11.43
C TRP A 136 -13.27 15.87 -12.69
N LEU A 137 -13.80 14.72 -13.13
CA LEU A 137 -14.56 14.59 -14.37
C LEU A 137 -15.83 13.76 -14.10
N SER A 138 -16.86 13.99 -14.90
CA SER A 138 -18.05 13.14 -14.86
C SER A 138 -17.78 11.77 -15.48
N VAL A 139 -18.60 10.78 -15.12
CA VAL A 139 -18.50 9.42 -15.67
C VAL A 139 -18.63 9.47 -17.20
N GLY A 140 -17.65 8.89 -17.90
CA GLY A 140 -17.60 8.83 -19.37
C GLY A 140 -16.90 10.00 -20.06
N GLN A 141 -16.48 11.05 -19.33
CA GLN A 141 -15.72 12.15 -19.91
C GLN A 141 -14.23 11.80 -20.08
N THR A 142 -13.65 12.24 -21.19
CA THR A 142 -12.19 12.17 -21.42
C THR A 142 -11.48 13.31 -20.71
N GLY A 143 -10.35 13.04 -20.09
CA GLY A 143 -9.54 14.06 -19.42
C GLY A 143 -8.92 15.05 -20.40
N THR A 144 -8.58 16.23 -19.89
CA THR A 144 -7.87 17.23 -20.70
C THR A 144 -6.48 16.72 -21.05
N VAL A 145 -6.12 16.84 -22.33
CA VAL A 145 -4.87 16.32 -22.86
C VAL A 145 -3.71 17.10 -22.23
N THR A 146 -2.72 16.39 -21.71
CA THR A 146 -1.45 16.96 -21.28
C THR A 146 -0.39 16.49 -22.27
N GLN A 147 0.34 17.42 -22.88
CA GLN A 147 1.41 17.10 -23.81
C GLN A 147 2.53 16.35 -23.07
N LYS A 148 2.98 15.23 -23.64
CA LYS A 148 4.15 14.51 -23.13
C LYS A 148 5.41 15.31 -23.45
N ASN A 149 6.37 15.34 -22.53
CA ASN A 149 7.67 15.93 -22.79
C ASN A 149 8.35 15.28 -24.00
N ASP A 150 9.09 16.11 -24.76
CA ASP A 150 9.99 15.66 -25.80
C ASP A 150 11.07 14.72 -25.22
N PHE A 151 11.70 13.92 -26.08
CA PHE A 151 12.71 12.93 -25.67
C PHE A 151 13.95 13.57 -25.01
N HIS A 152 14.22 14.85 -25.29
CA HIS A 152 15.34 15.63 -24.77
C HIS A 152 14.84 16.94 -24.15
N PRO A 153 14.22 16.88 -22.96
CA PRO A 153 13.75 18.09 -22.29
C PRO A 153 14.94 18.96 -21.89
N GLU A 154 14.78 20.28 -22.01
CA GLU A 154 15.74 21.23 -21.46
C GLU A 154 15.94 20.94 -19.97
N LYS A 155 17.20 20.83 -19.58
CA LYS A 155 17.62 20.52 -18.21
C LYS A 155 18.94 21.22 -17.91
N VAL A 156 19.25 21.28 -16.63
CA VAL A 156 20.56 21.71 -16.13
C VAL A 156 21.03 20.69 -15.11
N MET A 157 22.35 20.54 -14.96
CA MET A 157 22.92 19.72 -13.90
C MET A 157 23.20 20.60 -12.68
N LEU A 158 22.57 20.28 -11.56
CA LEU A 158 22.85 20.89 -10.26
C LEU A 158 23.87 20.02 -9.53
N SER A 159 25.05 20.58 -9.28
CA SER A 159 26.03 20.01 -8.35
C SER A 159 25.92 20.72 -7.02
N ILE A 160 25.72 19.97 -5.93
CA ILE A 160 25.45 20.54 -4.60
C ILE A 160 26.23 19.80 -3.52
N TRP A 161 26.81 20.56 -2.58
CA TRP A 161 27.52 20.05 -1.41
C TRP A 161 26.91 20.63 -0.14
N TRP A 162 26.71 19.78 0.86
CA TRP A 162 26.06 20.15 2.11
C TRP A 162 26.65 19.39 3.30
N GLY A 163 26.54 20.01 4.48
CA GLY A 163 26.85 19.38 5.76
C GLY A 163 25.65 19.51 6.72
N VAL A 164 25.82 19.16 7.99
CA VAL A 164 24.72 19.21 8.98
C VAL A 164 24.15 20.60 9.23
N LYS A 165 24.89 21.66 8.86
CA LYS A 165 24.47 23.07 9.02
C LYS A 165 23.74 23.63 7.78
N GLY A 166 23.63 22.85 6.71
CA GLY A 166 22.99 23.25 5.46
C GLY A 166 23.91 23.17 4.25
N ILE A 167 23.49 23.84 3.18
CA ILE A 167 24.21 23.90 1.90
C ILE A 167 25.49 24.71 2.08
N ILE A 168 26.61 24.17 1.60
CA ILE A 168 27.93 24.79 1.66
C ILE A 168 28.25 25.46 0.32
N TYR A 169 28.02 24.74 -0.77
CA TYR A 169 28.27 25.21 -2.12
C TYR A 169 27.31 24.53 -3.08
N TRP A 170 26.96 25.22 -4.17
CA TRP A 170 26.26 24.64 -5.29
C TRP A 170 26.62 25.40 -6.57
N GLU A 171 26.53 24.70 -7.69
CA GLU A 171 26.67 25.29 -9.01
C GLU A 171 25.71 24.62 -10.01
N LEU A 172 25.32 25.41 -11.02
CA LEU A 172 24.60 24.90 -12.18
C LEU A 172 25.58 24.79 -13.33
N LEU A 173 25.78 23.56 -13.79
CA LEU A 173 26.63 23.29 -14.92
C LEU A 173 25.78 23.43 -16.20
N PRO A 174 26.23 24.24 -17.18
CA PRO A 174 25.57 24.30 -18.47
C PRO A 174 25.64 22.94 -19.16
N ASP A 175 24.64 22.66 -20.01
CA ASP A 175 24.60 21.47 -20.88
C ASP A 175 25.81 21.39 -21.82
#